data_AF-A0A2T1KDG6-F1
#
_entry.id   AF-A0A2T1KDG6-F1
#
_cell.length_a   1.000
_cell.length_b   1.000
_cell.length_c   1.000
_cell.angle_alpha   90.00
_cell.angle_beta   90.00
_cell.angle_gamma   90.00
#
_symmetry.space_group_name_H-M   'P 1'
#
loop_
_entity.id
_entity.type
_entity.pdbx_description
1 polymer ?
#
loop_
_entity_poly.entity_id
_entity_poly.type
_entity_poly.pdbx_seq_one_letter_code
_entity_poly.pdbx_strand_id
1 'polypeptide(L)'
;MQVAVDRAAASVFSLDRREHGAFSESAIAYSGEVLAALSARLPAASADHLSIRECKQVDHGGTGGVQLLECMLVADAGESSFLPQVRFPGIGAFPPMPRQLTARSSIAF
;
A
#
# COMPACT_ATOMS: atom_id res chain seq x y z
N MET A 1 4.66 2.66 -6.17
CA MET A 1 3.86 2.23 -5.00
C MET A 1 2.53 2.97 -4.91
N GLN A 2 2.49 4.32 -4.88
CA GLN A 2 1.23 5.08 -4.70
C GLN A 2 0.13 4.71 -5.71
N VAL A 3 0.45 4.68 -7.02
CA VAL A 3 -0.50 4.26 -8.06
C VAL A 3 -1.07 2.86 -7.83
N ALA A 4 -0.30 1.96 -7.21
CA ALA A 4 -0.75 0.59 -6.92
C ALA A 4 -1.80 0.59 -5.80
N VAL A 5 -1.55 1.29 -4.69
CA VAL A 5 -2.51 1.39 -3.57
C VAL A 5 -3.75 2.17 -3.96
N ASP A 6 -3.63 3.23 -4.78
CA ASP A 6 -4.78 4.02 -5.24
C ASP A 6 -5.72 3.19 -6.13
N ARG A 7 -5.16 2.47 -7.09
CA ARG A 7 -5.95 1.60 -7.99
C ARG A 7 -6.53 0.41 -7.24
N ALA A 8 -5.79 -0.17 -6.29
CA ALA A 8 -6.29 -1.25 -5.45
C ALA A 8 -7.47 -0.78 -4.61
N ALA A 9 -7.34 0.34 -3.90
CA ALA A 9 -8.43 0.89 -3.09
C ALA A 9 -9.66 1.23 -3.98
N ALA A 10 -9.45 1.83 -5.16
CA ALA A 10 -10.54 2.20 -6.06
C ALA A 10 -11.23 0.99 -6.72
N SER A 11 -10.58 -0.19 -6.71
CA SER A 11 -11.13 -1.40 -7.33
C SER A 11 -12.39 -1.91 -6.63
N VAL A 12 -12.63 -1.50 -5.37
CA VAL A 12 -13.88 -1.80 -4.66
C VAL A 12 -15.12 -1.36 -5.43
N PHE A 13 -15.04 -0.27 -6.19
CA PHE A 13 -16.15 0.25 -6.98
C PHE A 13 -16.50 -0.60 -8.21
N SER A 14 -15.71 -1.63 -8.50
CA SER A 14 -16.05 -2.62 -9.54
C SER A 14 -16.93 -3.76 -9.02
N LEU A 15 -17.14 -3.86 -7.70
CA LEU A 15 -18.02 -4.86 -7.09
C LEU A 15 -19.45 -4.33 -6.94
N ASP A 16 -20.44 -5.16 -7.31
CA ASP A 16 -21.85 -4.84 -7.03
C ASP A 16 -22.23 -5.31 -5.62
N ARG A 17 -22.54 -4.36 -4.75
CA ARG A 17 -22.94 -4.62 -3.36
C ARG A 17 -24.16 -5.54 -3.22
N ARG A 18 -25.01 -5.65 -4.26
CA ARG A 18 -26.19 -6.52 -4.26
C ARG A 18 -25.85 -8.00 -4.43
N GLU A 19 -24.72 -8.30 -5.05
CA GLU A 19 -24.27 -9.67 -5.33
C GLU A 19 -23.45 -10.27 -4.17
N HIS A 20 -23.06 -9.43 -3.20
CA HIS A 20 -22.19 -9.81 -2.08
C HIS A 20 -22.85 -9.55 -0.73
N GLY A 21 -23.32 -10.60 -0.05
CA GLY A 21 -23.90 -10.50 1.29
C GLY A 21 -22.92 -9.99 2.35
N ALA A 22 -21.65 -10.41 2.27
CA ALA A 22 -20.54 -9.91 3.08
C ALA A 22 -19.65 -8.97 2.24
N PHE A 23 -20.18 -7.79 1.91
CA PHE A 23 -19.52 -6.87 0.97
C PHE A 23 -18.10 -6.46 1.41
N SER A 24 -17.89 -6.20 2.71
CA SER A 24 -16.57 -5.80 3.21
C SER A 24 -15.49 -6.86 3.01
N GLU A 25 -15.79 -8.12 3.33
CA GLU A 25 -14.85 -9.23 3.12
C GLU A 25 -14.51 -9.38 1.64
N SER A 26 -15.52 -9.26 0.77
CA SER A 26 -15.34 -9.33 -0.69
C SER A 26 -14.50 -8.15 -1.22
N ALA A 27 -14.76 -6.94 -0.72
CA ALA A 27 -14.03 -5.72 -1.05
C ALA A 27 -12.54 -5.82 -0.66
N ILE A 28 -12.26 -6.31 0.55
CA ILE A 28 -10.90 -6.52 1.04
C ILE A 28 -10.17 -7.56 0.20
N ALA A 29 -10.82 -8.71 -0.04
CA ALA A 29 -10.23 -9.81 -0.82
C ALA A 29 -9.88 -9.36 -2.24
N TYR A 30 -10.86 -8.82 -2.97
CA TYR A 30 -10.67 -8.38 -4.35
C TYR A 30 -9.64 -7.26 -4.48
N SER A 31 -9.72 -6.24 -3.61
CA SER A 31 -8.75 -5.14 -3.63
C SER A 31 -7.35 -5.60 -3.24
N GLY A 32 -7.25 -6.59 -2.35
CA GLY A 32 -5.99 -7.25 -1.99
C GLY A 32 -5.36 -8.01 -3.17
N GLU A 33 -6.17 -8.71 -3.97
CA GLU A 33 -5.70 -9.36 -5.21
C GLU A 33 -5.22 -8.33 -6.24
N VAL A 34 -5.96 -7.24 -6.43
CA VAL A 34 -5.55 -6.13 -7.31
C VAL A 34 -4.24 -5.52 -6.80
N LEU A 35 -4.11 -5.30 -5.48
CA LEU A 35 -2.86 -4.81 -4.88
C LEU A 35 -1.71 -5.77 -5.11
N ALA A 36 -1.92 -7.08 -4.95
CA ALA A 36 -0.91 -8.10 -5.22
C ALA A 36 -0.45 -8.05 -6.67
N ALA A 37 -1.37 -8.02 -7.63
CA ALA A 37 -1.07 -7.95 -9.05
C ALA A 37 -0.33 -6.65 -9.44
N LEU A 38 -0.72 -5.50 -8.86
CA LEU A 38 -0.06 -4.22 -9.11
C LEU A 38 1.31 -4.13 -8.43
N SER A 39 1.46 -4.70 -7.23
CA SER A 39 2.74 -4.75 -6.51
C SER A 39 3.79 -5.58 -7.25
N ALA A 40 3.38 -6.65 -7.94
CA ALA A 40 4.26 -7.48 -8.75
C ALA A 40 4.84 -6.75 -9.99
N ARG A 41 4.27 -5.59 -10.35
CA ARG A 41 4.74 -4.75 -11.47
C ARG A 41 5.61 -3.59 -11.00
N LEU A 42 5.94 -3.51 -9.72
CA LEU A 42 6.81 -2.48 -9.20
C LEU A 42 8.26 -2.68 -9.69
N PRO A 43 9.05 -1.61 -9.80
CA PRO A 43 10.49 -1.74 -10.03
C PRO A 43 11.15 -2.58 -8.94
N ALA A 44 12.17 -3.37 -9.31
CA ALA A 44 12.89 -4.28 -8.39
C ALA A 44 13.34 -3.57 -7.11
N ALA A 45 13.89 -2.35 -7.23
CA ALA A 45 14.33 -1.53 -6.09
C ALA A 45 13.24 -1.23 -5.04
N SER A 46 11.95 -1.30 -5.40
CA SER A 46 10.85 -1.21 -4.44
C SER A 46 10.27 -2.58 -4.10
N ALA A 47 10.18 -3.49 -5.08
CA ALA A 47 9.57 -4.80 -4.92
C ALA A 47 10.36 -5.69 -3.95
N ASP A 48 11.69 -5.69 -4.04
CA ASP A 48 12.58 -6.50 -3.20
C ASP A 48 12.57 -6.07 -1.73
N HIS A 49 12.09 -4.84 -1.48
CA HIS A 49 12.05 -4.20 -0.18
C HIS A 49 10.66 -4.20 0.47
N LEU A 50 9.64 -4.78 -0.17
CA LEU A 50 8.29 -4.79 0.37
C LEU A 50 8.18 -5.64 1.63
N SER A 51 7.87 -4.99 2.75
CA SER A 51 7.61 -5.64 4.04
C SER A 51 6.12 -5.78 4.34
N ILE A 52 5.30 -4.82 3.90
CA ILE A 52 3.85 -4.86 4.07
C ILE A 52 3.16 -4.70 2.73
N ARG A 53 2.17 -5.55 2.50
CA ARG A 53 1.21 -5.48 1.39
C ARG A 53 -0.13 -5.98 1.86
N GLU A 54 -1.03 -5.07 2.18
CA GLU A 54 -2.35 -5.41 2.70
C GLU A 54 -3.43 -4.42 2.26
N CYS A 55 -4.66 -4.92 2.18
CA CYS A 55 -5.86 -4.11 2.24
C CYS A 55 -6.67 -4.57 3.45
N LYS A 56 -7.31 -3.64 4.16
CA LYS A 56 -8.12 -3.94 5.34
C LYS A 56 -9.24 -2.92 5.50
N GLN A 57 -10.32 -3.33 6.17
CA GLN A 57 -11.31 -2.37 6.64
C GLN A 57 -10.74 -1.62 7.85
N VAL A 58 -10.91 -0.31 7.86
CA VAL A 58 -10.68 0.55 9.03
C VAL A 58 -11.93 1.39 9.27
N ASP A 59 -12.31 1.51 10.54
CA ASP A 59 -13.48 2.32 10.91
C ASP A 59 -13.03 3.76 11.22
N HIS A 60 -13.55 4.73 10.49
CA HIS A 60 -13.28 6.15 10.76
C HIS A 60 -14.44 6.77 11.55
N GLY A 61 -14.15 7.20 12.78
CA GLY A 61 -15.12 7.88 13.65
C GLY A 61 -15.76 7.01 14.75
N GLY A 62 -15.33 5.76 14.93
CA GLY A 62 -15.83 4.87 15.99
C GLY A 62 -17.17 4.20 15.64
N THR A 63 -17.96 3.84 16.65
CA THR A 63 -19.23 3.11 16.50
C THR A 63 -20.24 3.89 15.67
N GLY A 64 -20.59 3.40 14.48
CA GLY A 64 -21.46 4.12 13.52
C GLY A 64 -20.72 5.05 12.56
N GLY A 65 -19.38 5.01 12.56
CA GLY A 65 -18.53 5.72 11.61
C GLY A 65 -18.56 5.14 10.20
N VAL A 66 -17.84 5.80 9.29
CA VAL A 66 -17.72 5.36 7.89
C VAL A 66 -16.70 4.24 7.80
N GLN A 67 -17.08 3.12 7.20
CA GLN A 67 -16.16 2.03 6.88
C GLN A 67 -15.28 2.47 5.71
N LEU A 68 -13.97 2.40 5.90
CA LEU A 68 -12.98 2.70 4.86
C LEU A 68 -12.21 1.44 4.51
N LEU A 69 -11.95 1.25 3.23
CA LEU A 69 -11.00 0.27 2.73
C LEU A 69 -9.66 0.97 2.67
N GLU A 70 -8.72 0.59 3.52
CA GLU A 70 -7.34 1.06 3.50
C GLU A 70 -6.44 0.02 2.82
N CYS A 71 -5.80 0.40 1.73
CA CYS A 71 -4.74 -0.38 1.09
C CYS A 71 -3.38 0.27 1.33
N MET A 72 -2.40 -0.54 1.70
CA MET A 72 -1.08 -0.08 2.11
C MET A 72 0.04 -0.94 1.53
N LEU A 73 1.10 -0.26 1.09
CA LEU A 73 2.40 -0.85 0.78
C LEU A 73 3.46 -0.19 1.63
N VAL A 74 4.27 -0.99 2.30
CA VAL A 74 5.47 -0.52 3.01
C VAL A 74 6.68 -1.20 2.43
N ALA A 75 7.68 -0.41 2.09
CA ALA A 75 9.00 -0.89 1.70
C ALA A 75 10.02 -0.43 2.75
N ASP A 76 10.89 -1.35 3.18
CA ASP A 76 11.94 -1.10 4.17
C ASP A 76 13.32 -1.29 3.53
N ALA A 77 14.18 -0.30 3.67
CA ALA A 77 15.53 -0.32 3.11
C ALA A 77 16.40 -1.41 3.78
N GLY A 78 16.15 -1.68 5.06
CA GLY A 78 16.95 -2.63 5.84
C GLY A 78 18.42 -2.24 5.87
N GLU A 79 19.29 -3.18 5.50
CA GLU A 79 20.75 -2.99 5.42
C GLU A 79 21.22 -2.43 4.07
N SER A 80 20.35 -2.41 3.04
CA SER A 80 20.64 -1.78 1.76
C SER A 80 19.87 -0.47 1.61
N SER A 81 20.14 0.26 0.52
CA SER A 81 19.49 1.55 0.25
C SER A 81 18.62 1.40 -0.99
N PHE A 82 17.47 2.08 -1.02
CA PHE A 82 16.55 2.06 -2.17
C PHE A 82 17.18 2.52 -3.50
N LEU A 83 18.24 3.32 -3.41
CA LEU A 83 18.98 3.93 -4.50
C LEU A 83 20.46 3.97 -4.08
N PRO A 84 21.40 3.93 -5.04
CA PRO A 84 22.82 4.05 -4.74
C PRO A 84 23.14 5.31 -3.91
N GLN A 85 23.92 5.14 -2.85
CA GLN A 85 24.42 6.23 -2.02
C GLN A 85 25.94 6.33 -2.10
N VAL A 86 26.45 7.56 -2.16
CA VAL A 86 27.86 7.88 -1.94
C VAL A 86 28.04 8.41 -0.53
N ARG A 87 29.13 8.03 0.14
CA ARG A 87 29.47 8.52 1.48
C ARG A 87 30.54 9.60 1.37
N PHE A 88 30.22 10.79 1.85
CA PHE A 88 31.15 11.91 1.89
C PHE A 88 31.62 12.16 3.34
N PRO A 89 32.93 12.40 3.55
CA PRO A 89 33.44 12.79 4.86
C PRO A 89 32.75 14.08 5.35
N GLY A 90 32.24 14.08 6.58
CA GLY A 90 31.63 15.26 7.23
C GLY A 90 30.15 15.53 6.90
N ILE A 91 29.60 14.93 5.85
CA ILE A 91 28.19 15.12 5.41
C ILE A 91 27.37 13.82 5.39
N GLY A 92 28.00 12.65 5.49
CA GLY A 92 27.31 11.36 5.57
C GLY A 92 26.95 10.78 4.20
N ALA A 93 25.89 9.95 4.16
CA ALA A 93 25.42 9.32 2.93
C ALA A 93 24.55 10.30 2.11
N PHE A 94 24.85 10.42 0.81
CA PHE A 94 24.13 11.28 -0.12
C PHE A 94 23.68 10.49 -1.36
N PRO A 95 22.42 10.66 -1.83
CA PRO A 95 21.37 11.48 -1.22
C PRO A 95 20.92 10.91 0.14
N PRO A 96 20.56 11.76 1.13
CA PRO A 96 19.95 11.29 2.36
C PRO A 96 18.63 10.61 1.99
N MET A 97 18.44 9.38 2.45
CA MET A 97 17.26 8.61 2.11
C MET A 97 16.52 8.10 3.34
N PRO A 98 15.19 7.98 3.24
CA PRO A 98 14.40 7.39 4.31
C PRO A 98 14.71 5.90 4.44
N ARG A 99 14.57 5.38 5.66
CA ARG A 99 14.67 3.93 5.92
C ARG A 99 13.41 3.17 5.49
N GLN A 100 12.29 3.88 5.35
CA GLN A 100 10.99 3.30 5.06
C GLN A 100 10.22 4.19 4.06
N LEU A 101 9.55 3.56 3.11
CA LEU A 101 8.63 4.19 2.19
C LEU A 101 7.24 3.59 2.40
N THR A 102 6.27 4.43 2.76
CA THR A 102 4.89 4.02 2.98
C THR A 102 3.99 4.67 1.93
N ALA A 103 3.26 3.85 1.19
CA ALA A 103 2.19 4.29 0.31
C ALA A 103 0.87 3.79 0.87
N ARG A 104 -0.12 4.67 0.98
CA ARG A 104 -1.43 4.36 1.53
C ARG A 104 -2.51 5.05 0.71
N SER A 105 -3.63 4.36 0.56
CA SER A 105 -4.85 4.93 0.00
C SER A 105 -6.05 4.38 0.76
N SER A 106 -7.05 5.22 0.98
CA SER A 106 -8.24 4.87 1.75
C SER A 106 -9.50 5.41 1.08
N ILE A 107 -10.51 4.57 0.92
CA ILE A 107 -11.76 4.91 0.23
C ILE A 107 -12.96 4.42 1.05
N ALA A 108 -14.01 5.24 1.13
CA ALA A 108 -15.29 4.85 1.73
C ALA A 108 -16.10 3.95 0.79
N PHE A 109 -16.77 2.93 1.32
CA PHE A 109 -17.51 1.94 0.53
C PHE A 109 -18.75 1.36 1.24
#